data_AF-A0AAV0WFE3-F1
#
_entry.id   AF-A0AAV0WFE3-F1
#
_cell.length_a   1.000
_cell.length_b   1.000
_cell.length_c   1.000
_cell.angle_alpha   90.00
_cell.angle_beta   90.00
_cell.angle_gamma   90.00
#
_symmetry.space_group_name_H-M   'P 1'
#
loop_
_entity.id
_entity.type
_entity.pdbx_description
1 polymer ?
#
loop_
_entity_poly.entity_id
_entity_poly.type
_entity_poly.pdbx_seq_one_letter_code
_entity_poly.pdbx_strand_id
1 'polypeptide(L)'
;MNNDVELCKTDPNKVTVIAFDLMKTLSTPSLSVGVAYYKRQLSTYNLGIHNLTTNDAYMYVWNESMASRGPQEIGSCLLHFIKNYVHTEQLIMYSDQCGGQNRNIKMALICNFVVGSNDYLPTEIHHKFLVSGHSYLACDRDFGVIEK
;
A
#
# COMPACT_ATOMS: atom_id res chain seq x y z
N MET A 1 6.69 10.48 9.88
CA MET A 1 7.25 10.08 8.57
C MET A 1 8.67 10.59 8.40
N ASN A 2 8.94 11.90 8.42
CA ASN A 2 10.28 12.46 8.14
C ASN A 2 11.42 11.84 8.95
N ASN A 3 11.27 11.67 10.27
CA ASN A 3 12.33 11.08 11.10
C ASN A 3 12.65 9.63 10.69
N ASP A 4 11.64 8.83 10.33
CA ASP A 4 11.88 7.45 9.89
C ASP A 4 12.51 7.42 8.48
N VAL A 5 12.16 8.38 7.63
CA VAL A 5 12.78 8.56 6.30
C VAL A 5 14.25 9.00 6.44
N GLU A 6 14.58 9.81 7.45
CA GLU A 6 15.97 10.14 7.76
C GLU A 6 16.71 8.94 8.34
N LEU A 7 16.06 8.13 9.18
CA LEU A 7 16.61 6.90 9.73
C LEU A 7 16.97 5.90 8.61
N CYS A 8 16.08 5.68 7.64
CA CYS A 8 16.36 4.75 6.55
C CYS A 8 17.45 5.25 5.59
N LYS A 9 17.66 6.57 5.48
CA LYS A 9 18.81 7.12 4.75
C LYS A 9 20.13 6.89 5.48
N THR A 10 20.09 6.82 6.81
CA THR A 10 21.27 6.61 7.65
C THR A 10 21.65 5.13 7.71
N ASP A 11 20.67 4.23 7.79
CA ASP A 11 20.86 2.78 7.86
C ASP A 11 19.99 2.01 6.83
N PRO A 12 20.27 2.13 5.51
CA PRO A 12 19.41 1.58 4.45
C PRO A 12 19.35 0.04 4.45
N ASN A 13 20.35 -0.63 5.01
CA ASN A 13 20.40 -2.09 5.08
C ASN A 13 19.65 -2.67 6.29
N LYS A 14 19.19 -1.83 7.23
CA LYS A 14 18.52 -2.28 8.46
C LYS A 14 17.04 -1.94 8.51
N VAL A 15 16.64 -0.82 7.88
CA VAL A 15 15.27 -0.32 7.96
C VAL A 15 14.71 -0.05 6.57
N THR A 16 13.61 -0.73 6.24
CA THR A 16 12.77 -0.37 5.08
C THR A 16 11.60 0.45 5.57
N VAL A 17 11.36 1.60 4.95
CA VAL A 17 10.17 2.43 5.22
C VAL A 17 9.31 2.44 3.98
N ILE A 18 8.04 2.08 4.11
CA ILE A 18 7.08 2.09 3.03
C ILE A 18 5.86 2.93 3.38
N ALA A 19 5.26 3.51 2.35
CA ALA A 19 3.95 4.14 2.40
C ALA A 19 3.05 3.42 1.40
N PHE A 20 1.83 3.05 1.80
CA PHE A 20 0.89 2.42 0.89
C PHE A 20 -0.52 2.97 1.05
N ASP A 21 -1.22 3.04 -0.08
CA ASP A 21 -2.61 3.47 -0.14
C ASP A 21 -3.35 2.82 -1.31
N LEU A 22 -4.67 2.72 -1.18
CA LEU A 22 -5.52 2.31 -2.29
C LEU A 22 -6.05 3.54 -3.00
N MET A 23 -5.67 3.68 -4.27
CA MET A 23 -6.15 4.73 -5.14
C MET A 23 -7.68 4.76 -5.22
N LYS A 24 -8.25 5.94 -5.51
CA LYS A 24 -9.65 6.08 -5.89
C LYS A 24 -10.02 5.05 -6.97
N THR A 25 -11.19 4.44 -6.83
CA THR A 25 -11.68 3.46 -7.81
C THR A 25 -11.66 4.04 -9.22
N LEU A 26 -10.95 3.37 -10.12
CA LEU A 26 -10.90 3.71 -11.53
C LEU A 26 -12.08 3.06 -12.25
N SER A 27 -12.80 3.85 -13.04
CA SER A 27 -13.89 3.31 -13.86
C SER A 27 -13.33 2.81 -15.19
N THR A 28 -13.68 1.59 -15.58
CA THR A 28 -13.17 0.93 -16.79
C THR A 28 -14.33 0.50 -17.71
N PRO A 29 -14.29 0.81 -19.02
CA PRO A 29 -13.29 1.63 -19.70
C PRO A 29 -13.40 3.13 -19.34
N SER A 30 -12.30 3.87 -19.49
CA SER A 30 -12.31 5.33 -19.33
C SER A 30 -13.09 5.98 -20.48
N LEU A 31 -14.24 6.56 -20.17
CA LEU A 31 -15.15 7.15 -21.16
C LEU A 31 -15.45 8.60 -20.80
N SER A 32 -15.28 9.50 -21.77
CA SER A 32 -15.61 10.93 -21.65
C SER A 32 -17.07 11.26 -22.00
N VAL A 33 -17.88 10.26 -22.35
CA VAL A 33 -19.28 10.46 -22.75
C VAL A 33 -20.21 10.46 -21.53
N GLY A 34 -21.11 11.44 -21.44
CA GLY A 34 -22.03 11.58 -20.30
C GLY A 34 -22.95 10.37 -20.08
N VAL A 35 -23.24 9.59 -21.13
CA VAL A 35 -24.03 8.36 -21.04
C VAL A 35 -23.36 7.32 -20.12
N ALA A 36 -22.02 7.30 -20.05
CA ALA A 36 -21.27 6.36 -19.22
C ALA A 36 -21.60 6.51 -17.72
N TYR A 37 -21.93 7.71 -17.27
CA TYR A 37 -22.34 7.97 -15.87
C TYR A 37 -23.61 7.19 -15.48
N TYR A 38 -24.52 6.96 -16.44
CA TYR A 38 -25.76 6.22 -16.22
C TYR A 38 -25.64 4.72 -16.48
N LYS A 39 -24.45 4.24 -16.85
CA LYS A 39 -24.17 2.83 -17.07
C LYS A 39 -23.31 2.29 -15.93
N ARG A 40 -23.47 1.00 -15.63
CA ARG A 40 -22.59 0.31 -14.68
C ARG A 40 -21.21 0.18 -15.31
N GLN A 41 -20.24 0.87 -14.74
CA GLN A 41 -18.84 0.79 -15.15
C GLN A 41 -18.13 -0.27 -14.30
N LEU A 42 -17.14 -0.95 -14.89
CA LEU A 42 -16.32 -1.91 -14.16
C LEU A 42 -15.39 -1.15 -13.21
N SER A 43 -15.36 -1.54 -11.93
CA SER A 43 -14.40 -0.98 -10.97
C SER A 43 -13.03 -1.64 -11.14
N THR A 44 -12.01 -0.82 -11.35
CA THR A 44 -10.60 -1.21 -11.28
C THR A 44 -9.97 -0.58 -10.05
N TYR A 45 -9.19 -1.37 -9.33
CA TYR A 45 -8.52 -1.00 -8.09
C TYR A 45 -7.01 -0.99 -8.33
N ASN A 46 -6.33 -0.03 -7.72
CA ASN A 46 -4.89 0.10 -7.78
C ASN A 46 -4.34 0.38 -6.37
N LEU A 47 -3.60 -0.57 -5.80
CA LEU A 47 -2.86 -0.36 -4.56
C LEU A 47 -1.44 0.08 -4.92
N GLY A 48 -1.07 1.27 -4.45
CA GLY A 48 0.29 1.79 -4.57
C GLY A 48 1.07 1.50 -3.30
N ILE A 49 2.26 0.93 -3.45
CA ILE A 49 3.27 0.83 -2.39
C ILE A 49 4.47 1.64 -2.84
N HIS A 50 4.77 2.71 -2.12
CA HIS A 50 5.96 3.52 -2.33
C HIS A 50 7.02 3.13 -1.30
N ASN A 51 8.17 2.67 -1.77
CA ASN A 51 9.33 2.40 -0.94
C ASN A 51 10.09 3.71 -0.72
N LEU A 52 10.01 4.28 0.48
CA LEU A 52 10.67 5.54 0.82
C LEU A 52 12.18 5.39 0.99
N THR A 53 12.68 4.16 1.17
CA THR A 53 14.12 3.86 1.26
C THR A 53 14.77 3.89 -0.12
N THR A 54 14.18 3.23 -1.12
CA THR A 54 14.74 3.16 -2.49
C THR A 54 14.15 4.19 -3.44
N ASN A 55 13.05 4.84 -3.04
CA ASN A 55 12.25 5.75 -3.85
C ASN A 55 11.60 5.09 -5.08
N ASP A 56 11.32 3.78 -4.98
CA ASP A 56 10.60 3.00 -6.00
C ASP A 56 9.10 2.92 -5.70
N ALA A 57 8.29 2.92 -6.75
CA ALA A 57 6.84 2.78 -6.65
C ALA A 57 6.37 1.45 -7.28
N TYR A 58 5.51 0.73 -6.56
CA TYR A 58 4.95 -0.56 -6.97
C TYR A 58 3.43 -0.45 -7.03
N MET A 59 2.85 -0.83 -8.16
CA MET A 59 1.41 -0.73 -8.42
C MET A 59 0.81 -2.12 -8.59
N TYR A 60 -0.15 -2.44 -7.74
CA TYR A 60 -0.91 -3.68 -7.79
C TYR A 60 -2.30 -3.38 -8.33
N VAL A 61 -2.57 -3.79 -9.57
CA VAL A 61 -3.82 -3.48 -10.28
C VAL A 61 -4.66 -4.74 -10.44
N TRP A 62 -5.94 -4.65 -10.08
CA TRP A 62 -6.93 -5.71 -10.33
C TRP A 62 -8.32 -5.09 -10.48
N ASN A 63 -9.30 -5.87 -10.93
CA ASN A 63 -10.67 -5.38 -11.11
C ASN A 63 -11.66 -6.17 -10.23
N GLU A 64 -12.88 -5.64 -10.10
CA GLU A 64 -13.93 -6.21 -9.25
C GLU A 64 -14.36 -7.64 -9.61
N SER A 65 -14.03 -8.13 -10.81
CA SER A 65 -14.29 -9.53 -11.18
C SER A 65 -13.26 -10.51 -10.64
N MET A 66 -12.06 -10.02 -10.27
CA MET A 66 -10.98 -10.85 -9.74
C MET A 66 -11.03 -10.96 -8.22
N ALA A 67 -11.13 -9.81 -7.54
CA ALA A 67 -11.14 -9.75 -6.10
C ALA A 67 -11.79 -8.44 -5.60
N SER A 68 -12.13 -8.41 -4.31
CA SER A 68 -12.62 -7.19 -3.66
C SER A 68 -11.44 -6.25 -3.37
N ARG A 69 -11.63 -5.27 -2.49
CA ARG A 69 -10.60 -4.31 -2.07
C ARG A 69 -10.48 -4.19 -0.56
N GLY A 70 -10.70 -5.30 0.13
CA GLY A 70 -10.70 -5.39 1.58
C GLY A 70 -9.31 -5.69 2.15
N PRO A 71 -9.23 -5.97 3.46
CA PRO A 71 -7.96 -6.14 4.15
C PRO A 71 -7.16 -7.34 3.65
N GLN A 72 -7.84 -8.36 3.11
CA GLN A 72 -7.17 -9.57 2.62
C GLN A 72 -6.48 -9.32 1.29
N GLU A 73 -7.10 -8.55 0.39
CA GLU A 73 -6.49 -8.16 -0.88
C GLU A 73 -5.34 -7.17 -0.68
N ILE A 74 -5.49 -6.21 0.22
CA ILE A 74 -4.37 -5.33 0.62
C ILE A 74 -3.25 -6.16 1.24
N GLY A 75 -3.61 -7.06 2.14
CA GLY A 75 -2.70 -7.98 2.81
C GLY A 75 -1.91 -8.89 1.86
N SER A 76 -2.55 -9.46 0.85
CA SER A 76 -1.88 -10.32 -0.13
C SER A 76 -0.87 -9.55 -0.96
N CYS A 77 -1.19 -8.31 -1.36
CA CYS A 77 -0.26 -7.43 -2.04
C CYS A 77 0.94 -7.06 -1.15
N LEU A 78 0.71 -6.80 0.14
CA LEU A 78 1.77 -6.54 1.11
C LEU A 78 2.65 -7.76 1.33
N LEU A 79 2.09 -8.96 1.49
CA LEU A 79 2.87 -10.19 1.63
C LEU A 79 3.76 -10.43 0.41
N HIS A 80 3.20 -10.25 -0.79
CA HIS A 80 3.97 -10.31 -2.03
C HIS A 80 5.09 -9.26 -2.03
N PHE A 81 4.79 -8.02 -1.65
CA PHE A 81 5.79 -6.95 -1.62
C PHE A 81 6.93 -7.26 -0.63
N ILE A 82 6.58 -7.62 0.61
CA ILE A 82 7.54 -7.89 1.68
C ILE A 82 8.46 -9.03 1.28
N LYS A 83 7.91 -10.11 0.71
CA LYS A 83 8.70 -11.27 0.30
C LYS A 83 9.75 -10.96 -0.77
N ASN A 84 9.41 -10.10 -1.72
CA ASN A 84 10.23 -9.88 -2.91
C ASN A 84 11.12 -8.63 -2.83
N TYR A 85 10.74 -7.63 -2.02
CA TYR A 85 11.37 -6.32 -2.05
C TYR A 85 11.88 -5.84 -0.69
N VAL A 86 11.52 -6.49 0.42
CA VAL A 86 12.00 -6.12 1.76
C VAL A 86 13.12 -7.07 2.17
N HIS A 87 14.33 -6.50 2.27
CA HIS A 87 15.56 -7.24 2.61
C HIS A 87 16.14 -6.81 3.96
N THR A 88 15.32 -6.22 4.82
CA THR A 88 15.73 -5.62 6.09
C THR A 88 14.97 -6.23 7.26
N GLU A 89 15.59 -6.28 8.44
CA GLU A 89 14.99 -6.82 9.66
C GLU A 89 13.87 -5.95 10.22
N GLN A 90 13.98 -4.62 10.07
CA GLN A 90 12.95 -3.69 10.50
C GLN A 90 12.16 -3.16 9.30
N LEU A 91 10.83 -3.25 9.38
CA LEU A 91 9.90 -2.70 8.39
C LEU A 91 8.97 -1.69 9.05
N ILE A 92 8.97 -0.46 8.55
CA ILE A 92 8.05 0.59 8.98
C ILE A 92 7.05 0.83 7.85
N MET A 93 5.77 0.62 8.12
CA MET A 93 4.70 0.80 7.15
C MET A 93 3.82 1.98 7.53
N TYR A 94 3.56 2.87 6.58
CA TYR A 94 2.64 3.99 6.70
C TYR A 94 1.40 3.75 5.83
N SER A 95 0.22 3.93 6.42
CA SER A 95 -1.05 3.89 5.69
C SER A 95 -2.08 4.87 6.25
N ASP A 96 -3.17 5.05 5.52
CA ASP A 96 -4.36 5.72 6.02
C ASP A 96 -5.03 4.93 7.18
N GLN A 97 -6.05 5.53 7.79
CA GLN A 97 -6.82 4.92 8.89
C GLN A 97 -8.06 4.15 8.43
N CYS A 98 -8.19 3.78 7.15
CA CYS A 98 -9.39 3.11 6.65
C CYS A 98 -9.59 1.77 7.39
N GLY A 99 -10.60 1.69 8.26
CA GLY A 99 -10.85 0.50 9.06
C GLY A 99 -11.21 -0.71 8.20
N GLY A 100 -11.86 -0.49 7.07
CA GLY A 100 -12.22 -1.54 6.11
C GLY A 100 -11.03 -2.14 5.35
N GLN A 101 -9.84 -1.54 5.45
CA GLN A 101 -8.67 -1.92 4.65
C GLN A 101 -7.43 -2.06 5.53
N ASN A 102 -7.02 -0.99 6.19
CA ASN A 102 -5.69 -0.84 6.77
C ASN A 102 -5.70 -0.93 8.31
N ARG A 103 -6.69 -0.33 8.97
CA ARG A 103 -6.76 -0.29 10.45
C ARG A 103 -7.73 -1.35 11.00
N ASN A 104 -7.34 -2.62 10.92
CA ASN A 104 -8.14 -3.74 11.45
C ASN A 104 -7.29 -4.94 11.89
N ILE A 105 -7.93 -5.89 12.56
CA ILE A 105 -7.28 -7.09 13.11
C ILE A 105 -6.61 -7.98 12.04
N LYS A 106 -7.11 -8.02 10.80
CA LYS A 106 -6.52 -8.85 9.74
C LYS A 106 -5.14 -8.33 9.37
N MET A 107 -4.98 -7.01 9.28
CA MET A 107 -3.69 -6.38 9.05
C MET A 107 -2.69 -6.66 10.19
N ALA A 108 -3.14 -6.60 11.44
CA ALA A 108 -2.30 -6.96 12.59
C ALA A 108 -1.87 -8.43 12.55
N LEU A 109 -2.78 -9.35 12.18
CA LEU A 109 -2.47 -10.77 12.03
C LEU A 109 -1.48 -11.04 10.89
N ILE A 110 -1.59 -10.31 9.77
CA ILE A 110 -0.61 -10.39 8.67
C ILE A 110 0.77 -9.95 9.15
N CYS A 111 0.87 -8.84 9.89
CA CYS A 111 2.15 -8.39 10.44
C CYS A 111 2.76 -9.44 11.38
N ASN A 112 1.93 -10.03 12.25
CA ASN A 112 2.37 -11.08 13.17
C ASN A 112 2.81 -12.35 12.42
N PHE A 113 2.11 -12.71 11.35
CA PHE A 113 2.49 -13.83 10.50
C PHE A 113 3.84 -13.61 9.81
N VAL A 114 4.10 -12.40 9.30
CA VAL A 114 5.39 -12.06 8.68
C VAL A 114 6.53 -12.20 9.70
N VAL A 115 6.38 -11.60 10.89
CA VAL A 115 7.41 -11.65 11.95
C VAL A 115 7.64 -13.07 12.48
N GLY A 116 6.59 -13.88 12.55
CA GLY A 116 6.66 -15.26 13.06
C GLY A 116 7.07 -16.31 12.04
N SER A 117 7.26 -15.95 10.78
CA SER A 117 7.54 -16.90 9.69
C SER A 117 8.99 -16.80 9.23
N ASN A 118 9.62 -17.96 8.99
CA ASN A 118 10.97 -18.04 8.41
C ASN A 118 11.01 -17.70 6.92
N ASP A 119 9.85 -17.52 6.27
CA ASP A 119 9.76 -17.17 4.85
C ASP A 119 9.99 -15.67 4.59
N TYR A 120 10.08 -14.85 5.65
CA TYR A 120 10.23 -13.41 5.57
C TYR A 120 11.39 -12.93 6.44
N LEU A 121 12.07 -11.87 6.01
CA LEU A 121 13.20 -11.28 6.71
C LEU A 121 12.82 -10.34 7.87
N PRO A 122 11.72 -9.56 7.81
CA PRO A 122 11.40 -8.65 8.90
C PRO A 122 11.09 -9.36 10.22
N THR A 123 11.83 -9.02 11.27
CA THR A 123 11.61 -9.48 12.65
C THR A 123 10.88 -8.44 13.49
N GLU A 124 10.79 -7.20 13.01
CA GLU A 124 10.07 -6.11 13.66
C GLU A 124 9.28 -5.29 12.64
N ILE A 125 7.98 -5.11 12.89
CA ILE A 125 7.08 -4.34 12.01
C ILE A 125 6.42 -3.22 12.80
N HIS A 126 6.58 -1.99 12.32
CA HIS A 126 5.88 -0.80 12.82
C HIS A 126 4.81 -0.37 11.82
N HIS A 127 3.54 -0.70 12.08
CA HIS A 127 2.43 -0.19 11.27
C HIS A 127 1.92 1.14 11.86
N LYS A 128 2.31 2.24 11.23
CA LYS A 128 1.98 3.61 11.64
C LYS A 128 0.84 4.15 10.78
N PHE A 129 -0.12 4.81 11.42
CA PHE A 129 -1.27 5.41 10.74
C PHE A 129 -1.13 6.92 10.67
N LEU A 130 -1.51 7.50 9.53
CA LEU A 130 -1.53 8.95 9.37
C LEU A 130 -2.59 9.62 10.26
N VAL A 131 -2.31 10.85 10.68
CA VAL A 131 -3.26 11.68 11.41
C VAL A 131 -4.15 12.41 10.39
N SER A 132 -5.44 12.56 10.71
CA SER A 132 -6.38 13.32 9.88
C SER A 132 -5.86 14.74 9.61
N GLY A 133 -5.89 15.19 8.35
CA GLY A 133 -5.32 16.46 7.91
C GLY A 133 -3.87 16.40 7.41
N HIS A 134 -3.17 15.27 7.61
CA HIS A 134 -1.84 14.99 7.07
C HIS A 134 -1.88 13.73 6.18
N SER A 135 -2.86 13.70 5.27
CA SER A 135 -3.23 12.51 4.51
C SER A 135 -2.43 12.28 3.22
N TYR A 136 -1.57 13.22 2.82
CA TYR A 136 -0.82 13.10 1.56
C TYR A 136 0.37 12.14 1.72
N LEU A 137 0.28 10.97 1.10
CA LEU A 137 1.32 9.96 1.06
C LEU A 137 2.16 10.09 -0.21
N ALA A 138 3.36 9.51 -0.19
CA ALA A 138 4.22 9.50 -1.38
C ALA A 138 3.54 8.78 -2.57
N CYS A 139 2.72 7.78 -2.31
CA CYS A 139 1.95 7.06 -3.33
C CYS A 139 0.94 7.94 -4.07
N ASP A 140 0.42 9.02 -3.47
CA ASP A 140 -0.50 9.95 -4.15
C ASP A 140 0.17 10.64 -5.35
N ARG A 141 1.47 10.91 -5.24
CA ARG A 141 2.26 11.45 -6.35
C ARG A 141 2.37 10.45 -7.49
N ASP A 142 2.57 9.17 -7.17
CA ASP A 142 2.69 8.11 -8.15
C ASP A 142 1.36 7.86 -8.86
N PHE A 143 0.24 7.92 -8.13
CA PHE A 143 -1.10 7.85 -8.71
C PHE A 143 -1.36 8.98 -9.70
N GLY A 144 -0.91 10.20 -9.41
CA GLY A 144 -1.04 11.35 -10.32
C GLY A 144 -0.33 11.18 -11.66
N VAL A 145 0.66 10.28 -11.77
CA VAL A 145 1.29 9.92 -13.05
C VAL A 145 0.39 8.98 -13.87
N ILE A 146 -0.39 8.14 -13.19
CA ILE A 146 -1.27 7.12 -13.78
C ILE A 146 -2.64 7.70 -14.16
N GLU A 147 -3.18 8.63 -13.36
CA GLU A 147 -4.55 9.14 -13.47
C GLU A 147 -4.78 10.16 -14.61
N LYS A 148 -4.05 10.07 -15.72
CA LYS A 148 -4.18 10.97 -16.88
C LYS A 148 -5.34 10.64 -17.80
#